data_AF-A0A4D8XM21-F1
#
_entry.id   AF-A0A4D8XM21-F1
#
_cell.length_a   1.000
_cell.length_b   1.000
_cell.length_c   1.000
_cell.angle_alpha   90.00
_cell.angle_beta   90.00
_cell.angle_gamma   90.00
#
_symmetry.space_group_name_H-M   'P 1'
#
loop_
_entity.id
_entity.type
_entity.pdbx_description
1 polymer ?
#
loop_
_entity_poly.entity_id
_entity_poly.type
_entity_poly.pdbx_seq_one_letter_code
_entity_poly.pdbx_strand_id
1 'polypeptide(L)'
;MDDLIVMAAGEIVYCGRADDAVGYFASLGFNCPLYSNPADFIFMDVLNLQKQAELAMQQEQQGGASSLEVASQQMQLSKRWNSSAQNVKMLNECSNILIRPIHDVSTNYQSGFVTQFSILMQRAWKNALRNPLLVKAKIGQALFMGFLLGLIYQGDGMKTHQAGIQNRTGVLFFMSINQVMSASIGILSIFFAEKLVFMRESASGM
;
A
#
# COMPACT_ATOMS: atom_id res chain seq x y z
N MET A 1 -4.00 9.52 24.34
CA MET A 1 -4.68 10.00 23.11
C MET A 1 -5.56 11.13 23.58
N ASP A 2 -5.38 12.33 23.04
CA ASP A 2 -6.16 13.49 23.50
C ASP A 2 -7.60 13.45 22.98
N ASP A 3 -7.78 13.07 21.71
CA ASP A 3 -9.09 12.89 21.07
C ASP A 3 -9.20 11.52 20.37
N LEU A 4 -10.42 10.97 20.36
CA LEU A 4 -10.81 9.70 19.77
C LEU A 4 -11.97 9.93 18.80
N ILE A 5 -11.81 9.45 17.57
CA ILE A 5 -12.88 9.38 16.57
C ILE A 5 -13.17 7.91 16.30
N VAL A 6 -14.42 7.51 16.49
CA VAL A 6 -14.91 6.16 16.20
C VAL A 6 -15.87 6.25 15.03
N MET A 7 -15.59 5.48 13.99
CA MET A 7 -16.40 5.42 12.77
C MET A 7 -16.90 4.00 12.54
N ALA A 8 -18.16 3.88 12.12
CA ALA A 8 -18.78 2.65 11.67
C ALA A 8 -19.44 2.90 10.30
N ALA A 9 -19.08 2.11 9.29
CA ALA A 9 -19.63 2.10 7.94
C ALA A 9 -19.54 3.45 7.22
N GLY A 10 -18.50 4.23 7.53
CA GLY A 10 -18.32 5.58 6.99
C GLY A 10 -19.04 6.67 7.78
N GLU A 11 -19.82 6.32 8.80
CA GLU A 11 -20.52 7.26 9.69
C GLU A 11 -19.79 7.41 11.02
N ILE A 12 -19.81 8.62 11.58
CA ILE A 12 -19.22 8.90 12.90
C ILE A 12 -20.21 8.45 13.98
N VAL A 13 -19.74 7.64 14.92
CA VAL A 13 -20.52 7.18 16.09
C VAL A 13 -20.03 7.80 17.40
N TYR A 14 -18.79 8.32 17.42
CA TYR A 14 -18.26 9.09 18.55
C TYR A 14 -17.09 9.96 18.08
N CYS A 15 -16.99 11.19 18.61
CA CYS A 15 -15.86 12.07 18.42
C CYS A 15 -15.66 12.95 19.67
N GLY A 16 -14.52 12.81 20.35
CA GLY A 16 -14.23 13.56 21.57
C GLY A 16 -13.11 12.92 22.39
N ARG A 17 -12.96 13.32 23.66
CA ARG A 17 -11.88 12.84 24.51
C ARG A 17 -11.94 11.33 24.74
N ALA A 18 -10.79 10.66 24.65
CA ALA A 18 -10.71 9.21 24.84
C ALA A 18 -11.25 8.75 26.22
N ASP A 19 -11.07 9.56 27.27
CA ASP A 19 -11.53 9.27 28.63
C ASP A 19 -13.07 9.21 28.74
N ASP A 20 -13.78 10.03 27.95
CA ASP A 20 -15.25 10.14 27.99
C ASP A 20 -15.93 9.07 27.12
N ALA A 21 -15.18 8.40 26.25
CA ALA A 21 -15.70 7.44 25.28
C ALA A 21 -16.39 6.25 25.96
N VAL A 22 -15.76 5.67 26.99
CA VAL A 22 -16.32 4.53 27.72
C VAL A 22 -17.64 4.91 28.41
N GLY A 23 -17.71 6.10 28.99
CA GLY A 23 -18.94 6.61 29.63
C GLY A 23 -20.07 6.84 28.63
N TYR A 24 -19.74 7.34 27.44
CA TYR A 24 -20.71 7.51 26.36
C TYR A 24 -21.28 6.16 25.90
N PHE A 25 -20.43 5.18 25.60
CA PHE A 25 -20.88 3.86 25.16
C PHE A 25 -21.64 3.11 26.26
N ALA A 26 -21.26 3.28 27.52
CA ALA A 26 -22.02 2.77 28.66
C ALA A 26 -23.44 3.34 28.72
N SER A 27 -23.62 4.64 28.41
CA SER A 27 -24.95 5.26 28.34
C SER A 27 -25.85 4.70 27.22
N LEU A 28 -25.23 4.10 26.20
CA LEU A 28 -25.92 3.44 25.09
C LEU A 28 -26.21 1.95 25.37
N GLY A 29 -25.77 1.42 26.51
CA GLY A 29 -25.94 0.02 26.91
C GLY A 29 -24.73 -0.87 26.67
N PHE A 30 -23.60 -0.30 26.21
CA PHE A 30 -22.35 -1.04 26.00
C PHE A 30 -21.42 -0.81 27.20
N ASN A 31 -21.38 -1.75 28.14
CA ASN A 31 -20.50 -1.65 29.31
C ASN A 31 -19.15 -2.32 29.05
N CYS A 32 -18.07 -1.56 29.23
CA CYS A 32 -16.72 -2.09 29.15
C CYS A 32 -16.43 -3.03 30.34
N PRO A 33 -15.95 -4.27 30.09
CA PRO A 33 -15.54 -5.19 31.15
C PRO A 33 -14.38 -4.62 31.98
N LEU A 34 -14.34 -4.96 33.28
CA LEU A 34 -13.18 -4.66 34.14
C LEU A 34 -11.94 -5.38 33.62
N TYR A 35 -10.81 -4.67 33.63
CA TYR A 35 -9.50 -5.15 33.16
C TYR A 35 -9.39 -5.41 31.65
N SER A 36 -10.36 -4.93 30.85
CA SER A 36 -10.25 -4.94 29.39
C SER A 36 -9.70 -3.63 28.85
N ASN A 37 -9.08 -3.67 27.68
CA ASN A 37 -8.63 -2.48 26.97
C ASN A 37 -9.84 -1.77 26.33
N PRO A 38 -10.13 -0.49 26.65
CA PRO A 38 -11.24 0.25 26.08
C PRO A 38 -11.26 0.28 24.54
N ALA A 39 -10.09 0.32 23.90
CA ALA A 39 -10.00 0.30 22.44
C ALA A 39 -10.42 -1.05 21.86
N ASP A 40 -10.07 -2.15 22.53
CA ASP A 40 -10.47 -3.50 22.13
C ASP A 40 -11.96 -3.72 22.35
N PHE A 41 -12.50 -3.23 23.47
CA PHE A 41 -13.94 -3.21 23.75
C PHE A 41 -14.74 -2.47 22.67
N ILE A 42 -14.35 -1.24 22.31
CA ILE A 42 -15.02 -0.48 21.24
C ILE A 42 -14.92 -1.25 19.91
N PHE A 43 -13.78 -1.87 19.62
CA PHE A 43 -13.61 -2.63 18.38
C PHE A 43 -14.44 -3.94 18.35
N MET A 44 -14.52 -4.66 19.48
CA MET A 44 -15.16 -5.98 19.58
C MET A 44 -16.66 -5.93 19.84
N ASP A 45 -17.17 -4.91 20.55
CA ASP A 45 -18.57 -4.82 20.93
C ASP A 45 -19.33 -3.74 20.16
N VAL A 46 -18.67 -2.64 19.77
CA VAL A 46 -19.31 -1.54 19.03
C VAL A 46 -19.08 -1.65 17.52
N LEU A 47 -17.86 -1.98 17.07
CA LEU A 47 -17.52 -2.06 15.65
C LEU A 47 -17.69 -3.46 15.03
N ASN A 48 -17.71 -4.51 15.83
CA ASN A 48 -17.84 -5.89 15.34
C ASN A 48 -19.21 -6.18 14.73
N LEU A 49 -20.23 -5.36 15.04
CA LEU A 49 -21.48 -5.28 14.28
C LEU A 49 -21.19 -5.15 12.78
N GLN A 50 -20.20 -4.36 12.40
CA GLN A 50 -19.85 -4.17 11.00
C GLN A 50 -19.10 -5.34 10.38
N LYS A 51 -18.21 -5.98 11.14
CA LYS A 51 -17.53 -7.20 10.67
C LYS A 51 -18.54 -8.32 10.43
N GLN A 52 -19.56 -8.45 11.30
CA GLN A 52 -20.67 -9.37 11.09
C GLN A 52 -21.55 -8.98 9.88
N ALA A 53 -21.79 -7.68 9.64
CA ALA A 53 -22.49 -7.22 8.44
C ALA A 53 -21.71 -7.52 7.16
N GLU A 54 -20.40 -7.26 7.12
CA GLU A 54 -19.56 -7.53 5.94
C GLU A 54 -19.40 -9.03 5.68
N LEU A 55 -19.25 -9.85 6.73
CA LEU A 55 -19.24 -11.30 6.62
C LEU A 55 -20.60 -11.85 6.16
N ALA A 56 -21.71 -11.26 6.64
CA ALA A 56 -23.06 -11.60 6.17
C ALA A 56 -23.26 -11.18 4.71
N MET A 57 -22.79 -9.99 4.29
CA MET A 57 -22.85 -9.52 2.89
C MET A 57 -22.04 -10.42 1.94
N GLN A 58 -20.91 -10.98 2.39
CA GLN A 58 -20.15 -11.97 1.62
C GLN A 58 -20.85 -13.35 1.56
N GLN A 59 -21.70 -13.66 2.54
CA GLN A 59 -22.48 -14.90 2.61
C GLN A 59 -23.89 -14.79 1.99
N GLU A 60 -24.35 -13.57 1.65
CA GLU A 60 -25.72 -13.23 1.23
C GLU A 60 -26.09 -13.58 -0.23
N GLN A 61 -25.44 -14.58 -0.86
CA GLN A 61 -26.06 -15.25 -2.01
C GLN A 61 -27.24 -16.15 -1.62
N GLN A 62 -27.47 -16.40 -0.32
CA GLN A 62 -28.61 -17.20 0.16
C GLN A 62 -29.22 -16.62 1.45
N GLY A 63 -29.97 -15.51 1.32
CA GLY A 63 -31.03 -15.03 2.21
C GLY A 63 -30.79 -14.95 3.73
N GLY A 64 -30.80 -13.75 4.32
CA GLY A 64 -30.80 -13.60 5.78
C GLY A 64 -31.31 -12.24 6.27
N ALA A 65 -32.27 -12.27 7.20
CA ALA A 65 -32.84 -11.08 7.87
C ALA A 65 -31.83 -10.31 8.78
N SER A 66 -30.64 -10.86 9.00
CA SER A 66 -29.62 -10.32 9.91
C SER A 66 -28.89 -9.08 9.37
N SER A 67 -28.79 -8.92 8.04
CA SER A 67 -28.11 -7.76 7.42
C SER A 67 -28.88 -6.45 7.65
N LEU A 68 -30.22 -6.53 7.58
CA LEU A 68 -31.09 -5.37 7.81
C LEU A 68 -31.07 -4.93 9.29
N GLU A 69 -31.05 -5.88 10.22
CA GLU A 69 -31.00 -5.58 11.66
C GLU A 69 -29.70 -4.87 12.05
N VAL A 70 -28.56 -5.34 11.54
CA VAL A 70 -27.25 -4.77 11.85
C VAL A 70 -27.06 -3.39 11.21
N ALA A 71 -27.47 -3.22 9.95
CA ALA A 71 -27.48 -1.91 9.31
C ALA A 71 -28.41 -0.92 10.04
N SER A 72 -29.54 -1.41 10.55
CA SER A 72 -30.47 -0.59 11.33
C SER A 72 -29.88 -0.13 12.67
N GLN A 73 -29.10 -0.99 13.36
CA GLN A 73 -28.44 -0.65 14.62
C GLN A 73 -27.29 0.34 14.43
N GLN A 74 -26.49 0.21 13.37
CA GLN A 74 -25.43 1.18 13.04
C GLN A 74 -26.02 2.56 12.72
N MET A 75 -27.09 2.59 11.93
CA MET A 75 -27.81 3.83 11.63
C MET A 75 -28.45 4.45 12.88
N GLN A 76 -28.81 3.66 13.90
CA GLN A 76 -29.27 4.19 15.18
C GLN A 76 -28.14 4.82 16.00
N LEU A 77 -26.95 4.22 16.00
CA LEU A 77 -25.78 4.77 16.69
C LEU A 77 -25.35 6.12 16.11
N SER A 78 -25.24 6.24 14.78
CA SER A 78 -24.89 7.51 14.13
C SER A 78 -25.97 8.58 14.34
N LYS A 79 -27.26 8.21 14.29
CA LYS A 79 -28.37 9.14 14.63
C LYS A 79 -28.30 9.62 16.07
N ARG A 80 -28.03 8.71 17.02
CA ARG A 80 -27.89 9.07 18.44
C ARG A 80 -26.68 9.94 18.69
N TRP A 81 -25.56 9.69 18.02
CA TRP A 81 -24.40 10.59 18.05
C TRP A 81 -24.77 11.97 17.55
N ASN A 82 -25.41 12.07 16.39
CA ASN A 82 -25.82 13.34 15.79
C ASN A 82 -26.75 14.16 16.70
N SER A 83 -27.65 13.50 17.42
CA SER A 83 -28.55 14.13 18.40
C SER A 83 -27.95 14.32 19.80
N SER A 84 -26.71 13.89 20.05
CA SER A 84 -26.09 13.97 21.37
C SER A 84 -25.67 15.40 21.71
N ALA A 85 -25.74 15.74 23.00
CA ALA A 85 -25.24 17.03 23.49
C ALA A 85 -23.73 17.20 23.26
N GLN A 86 -22.96 16.09 23.20
CA GLN A 86 -21.52 16.10 22.92
C GLN A 86 -21.24 16.52 21.48
N ASN A 87 -21.96 15.95 20.50
CA ASN A 87 -21.82 16.35 19.10
C ASN A 87 -22.20 17.81 18.87
N VAL A 88 -23.27 18.30 19.50
CA VAL A 88 -23.67 19.73 19.42
C VAL A 88 -22.60 20.65 20.01
N LYS A 89 -21.99 20.29 21.15
CA LYS A 89 -20.87 21.04 21.73
C LYS A 89 -19.67 21.08 20.79
N MET A 90 -19.29 19.93 20.22
CA MET A 90 -18.19 19.82 19.26
C MET A 90 -18.46 20.64 17.99
N LEU A 91 -19.67 20.57 17.42
CA LEU A 91 -20.04 21.37 16.26
C LEU A 91 -19.97 22.87 16.55
N ASN A 92 -20.39 23.30 17.75
CA ASN A 92 -20.25 24.68 18.19
C ASN A 92 -18.78 25.09 18.34
N GLU A 93 -17.92 24.24 18.91
CA GLU A 93 -16.48 24.48 18.97
C GLU A 93 -15.89 24.60 17.57
N CYS A 94 -16.18 23.66 16.66
CA CYS A 94 -15.76 23.70 15.26
C CYS A 94 -16.26 24.94 14.52
N SER A 95 -17.46 25.44 14.83
CA SER A 95 -18.01 26.66 14.23
C SER A 95 -17.26 27.93 14.67
N ASN A 96 -16.68 27.91 15.88
CA ASN A 96 -15.91 28.99 16.46
C ASN A 96 -14.42 28.92 16.08
N ILE A 97 -13.95 27.81 15.52
CA ILE A 97 -12.65 27.76 14.88
C ILE A 97 -12.73 28.68 13.67
N LEU A 98 -12.05 29.82 13.74
CA LEU A 98 -11.69 30.58 12.54
C LEU A 98 -10.95 29.59 11.65
N ILE A 99 -11.66 29.03 10.67
CA ILE A 99 -11.08 28.32 9.55
C ILE A 99 -10.28 29.39 8.84
N ARG A 100 -9.05 29.62 9.31
CA ARG A 100 -8.01 30.18 8.45
C ARG A 100 -8.10 29.26 7.24
N PRO A 101 -8.37 29.80 6.03
CA PRO A 101 -8.38 28.96 4.85
C PRO A 101 -7.13 28.12 4.97
N ILE A 102 -7.29 26.80 4.91
CA ILE A 102 -6.15 25.89 4.88
C ILE A 102 -5.33 26.48 3.75
N HIS A 103 -4.28 27.22 4.11
CA HIS A 103 -3.33 27.67 3.14
C HIS A 103 -2.83 26.34 2.70
N ASP A 104 -3.19 25.97 1.46
CA ASP A 104 -2.66 24.78 0.83
C ASP A 104 -1.21 24.84 1.21
N VAL A 105 -0.78 23.96 2.12
CA VAL A 105 0.62 23.85 2.44
C VAL A 105 1.08 23.26 1.15
N SER A 106 1.38 24.16 0.20
CA SER A 106 1.94 23.82 -1.07
C SER A 106 3.01 22.86 -0.65
N THR A 107 2.87 21.62 -1.11
CA THR A 107 3.91 20.63 -1.03
C THR A 107 4.99 21.16 -1.97
N ASN A 108 5.57 22.31 -1.59
CA ASN A 108 6.74 22.88 -2.15
C ASN A 108 7.76 21.82 -1.81
N TYR A 109 8.00 20.99 -2.83
CA TYR A 109 9.09 20.07 -2.90
C TYR A 109 10.30 20.80 -2.30
N GLN A 110 10.67 20.43 -1.06
CA GLN A 110 11.63 21.20 -0.27
C GLN A 110 13.02 21.22 -0.93
N SER A 111 13.22 20.32 -1.91
CA SER A 111 14.43 20.13 -2.67
C SER A 111 14.15 20.18 -4.18
N GLY A 112 15.05 20.80 -4.94
CA GLY A 112 14.97 20.80 -6.40
C GLY A 112 15.12 19.41 -7.03
N PHE A 113 14.54 19.23 -8.23
CA PHE A 113 14.47 17.97 -8.97
C PHE A 113 15.80 17.21 -9.07
N VAL A 114 16.90 17.90 -9.39
CA VAL A 114 18.22 17.26 -9.56
C VAL A 114 18.73 16.66 -8.25
N THR A 115 18.45 17.31 -7.12
CA THR A 115 18.86 16.82 -5.80
C THR A 115 18.11 15.55 -5.45
N GLN A 116 16.79 15.54 -5.66
CA GLN A 116 15.96 14.35 -5.44
C GLN A 116 16.36 13.21 -6.35
N PHE A 117 16.52 13.48 -7.65
CA PHE A 117 16.94 12.48 -8.62
C PHE A 117 18.28 11.86 -8.26
N SER A 118 19.27 12.68 -7.84
CA SER A 118 20.59 12.16 -7.43
C SER A 118 20.50 11.29 -6.18
N ILE A 119 19.74 11.71 -5.17
CA ILE A 119 19.55 10.94 -3.94
C ILE A 119 18.81 9.62 -4.23
N LEU A 120 17.74 9.67 -5.01
CA LEU A 120 16.96 8.51 -5.41
C LEU A 120 17.80 7.56 -6.26
N MET A 121 18.58 8.06 -7.21
CA MET A 121 19.51 7.26 -8.02
C MET A 121 20.56 6.58 -7.13
N GLN A 122 21.15 7.30 -6.17
CA GLN A 122 22.12 6.71 -5.25
C GLN A 122 21.50 5.63 -4.36
N ARG A 123 20.25 5.84 -3.90
CA ARG A 123 19.49 4.84 -3.13
C ARG A 123 19.15 3.62 -3.99
N ALA A 124 18.65 3.82 -5.20
CA ALA A 124 18.33 2.76 -6.15
C ALA A 124 19.58 1.92 -6.48
N TRP A 125 20.71 2.58 -6.73
CA TRP A 125 21.99 1.91 -6.98
C TRP A 125 22.45 1.07 -5.78
N LYS A 126 22.40 1.64 -4.57
CA LYS A 126 22.73 0.90 -3.34
C LYS A 126 21.78 -0.28 -3.12
N ASN A 127 20.48 -0.11 -3.39
CA ASN A 127 19.49 -1.17 -3.26
C ASN A 127 19.74 -2.31 -4.26
N ALA A 128 20.05 -1.97 -5.52
CA ALA A 128 20.38 -2.93 -6.56
C ALA A 128 21.62 -3.78 -6.18
N LEU A 129 22.68 -3.15 -5.66
CA LEU A 129 23.89 -3.86 -5.24
C LEU A 129 23.73 -4.65 -3.94
N ARG A 130 22.83 -4.22 -3.05
CA ARG A 130 22.51 -4.93 -1.79
C ARG A 130 21.65 -6.18 -2.00
N ASN A 131 21.21 -6.47 -3.22
CA ASN A 131 20.53 -7.71 -3.56
C ASN A 131 21.54 -8.73 -4.13
N PRO A 132 22.31 -9.44 -3.27
CA PRO A 132 23.38 -10.32 -3.74
C PRO A 132 22.86 -11.50 -4.55
N LEU A 133 21.60 -11.91 -4.34
CA LEU A 133 20.97 -12.97 -5.11
C LEU A 133 20.83 -12.55 -6.59
N LEU A 134 20.27 -11.36 -6.83
CA LEU A 134 20.07 -10.83 -8.18
C LEU A 134 21.41 -10.60 -8.90
N VAL A 135 22.38 -9.99 -8.20
CA VAL A 135 23.72 -9.71 -8.77
C VAL A 135 24.45 -11.00 -9.13
N LYS A 136 24.50 -11.98 -8.21
CA LYS A 136 25.16 -13.27 -8.45
C LYS A 136 24.46 -14.06 -9.56
N ALA A 137 23.12 -14.04 -9.61
CA ALA A 137 22.36 -14.71 -10.67
C ALA A 137 22.65 -14.11 -12.05
N LYS A 138 22.72 -12.78 -12.18
CA LYS A 138 23.07 -12.10 -13.44
C LYS A 138 24.50 -12.43 -13.90
N ILE A 139 25.48 -12.42 -12.98
CA ILE A 139 26.87 -12.80 -13.30
C ILE A 139 26.94 -14.27 -13.72
N GLY A 140 26.31 -15.17 -12.97
CA GLY A 140 26.28 -16.60 -13.28
C GLY A 140 25.62 -16.90 -14.62
N GLN A 141 24.48 -16.28 -14.90
CA GLN A 141 23.78 -16.39 -16.19
C GLN A 141 24.67 -15.92 -17.34
N ALA A 142 25.35 -14.77 -17.20
CA ALA A 142 26.22 -14.23 -18.24
C ALA A 142 27.43 -15.16 -18.53
N LEU A 143 28.05 -15.71 -17.49
CA LEU A 143 29.16 -16.66 -17.64
C LEU A 143 28.70 -17.97 -18.31
N PHE A 144 27.58 -18.53 -17.86
CA PHE A 144 27.01 -19.74 -18.45
C PHE A 144 26.67 -19.53 -19.93
N MET A 145 26.03 -18.41 -20.26
CA MET A 145 25.65 -18.09 -21.63
C MET A 145 26.87 -17.83 -22.53
N GLY A 146 27.86 -17.09 -22.03
CA GLY A 146 29.13 -16.86 -22.74
C GLY A 146 29.89 -18.16 -22.99
N PHE A 147 29.91 -19.07 -22.01
CA PHE A 147 30.53 -20.38 -22.16
C PHE A 147 29.79 -21.25 -23.20
N LEU A 148 28.45 -21.30 -23.16
CA LEU A 148 27.64 -22.02 -24.14
C LEU A 148 27.88 -21.51 -25.57
N LEU A 149 27.82 -20.19 -25.78
CA LEU A 149 28.09 -19.62 -27.10
C LEU A 149 29.54 -19.86 -27.53
N GLY A 150 30.49 -19.80 -26.59
CA GLY A 150 31.88 -20.14 -26.83
C GLY A 150 32.04 -21.56 -27.38
N LEU A 151 31.38 -22.56 -26.77
CA LEU A 151 31.41 -23.95 -27.21
C LEU A 151 30.73 -24.17 -28.58
N ILE A 152 29.58 -23.53 -28.80
CA ILE A 152 28.81 -23.70 -30.04
C ILE A 152 29.61 -23.19 -31.26
N TYR A 153 30.37 -22.11 -31.10
CA TYR A 153 31.05 -21.42 -32.21
C TYR A 153 32.57 -21.60 -32.25
N GLN A 154 33.15 -22.44 -31.37
CA GLN A 154 34.60 -22.68 -31.28
C GLN A 154 35.21 -23.28 -32.57
N GLY A 155 34.42 -24.02 -33.37
CA GLY A 155 34.91 -24.82 -34.50
C GLY A 155 34.86 -24.15 -35.88
N ASP A 156 34.34 -22.92 -36.00
CA ASP A 156 33.98 -22.34 -37.31
C ASP A 156 35.05 -21.45 -37.95
N GLY A 157 36.24 -21.38 -37.35
CA GLY A 157 37.35 -20.56 -37.84
C GLY A 157 37.97 -20.99 -39.18
N MET A 158 37.56 -22.14 -39.75
CA MET A 158 38.23 -22.74 -40.93
C MET A 158 37.30 -23.07 -42.11
N LYS A 159 36.04 -22.63 -42.12
CA LYS A 159 35.11 -22.88 -43.24
C LYS A 159 34.85 -21.62 -44.06
N THR A 160 34.88 -21.79 -45.38
CA THR A 160 34.61 -20.88 -46.51
C THR A 160 34.07 -19.48 -46.16
N HIS A 161 34.63 -18.45 -46.82
CA HIS A 161 34.46 -17.01 -46.55
C HIS A 161 33.03 -16.52 -46.20
N GLN A 162 31.98 -17.17 -46.69
CA GLN A 162 30.58 -16.82 -46.43
C GLN A 162 29.98 -17.47 -45.16
N ALA A 163 30.36 -18.72 -44.83
CA ALA A 163 29.85 -19.43 -43.65
C ALA A 163 30.39 -18.82 -42.34
N GLY A 164 31.67 -18.42 -42.33
CA GLY A 164 32.27 -17.75 -41.18
C GLY A 164 31.64 -16.39 -40.86
N ILE A 165 31.22 -15.63 -41.89
CA ILE A 165 30.51 -14.35 -41.70
C ILE A 165 29.14 -14.60 -41.07
N GLN A 166 28.39 -15.57 -41.59
CA GLN A 166 27.07 -15.93 -41.06
C GLN A 166 27.14 -16.36 -39.59
N ASN A 167 28.14 -17.15 -39.20
CA ASN A 167 28.29 -17.61 -37.82
C ASN A 167 28.66 -16.47 -36.85
N ARG A 168 29.52 -15.53 -37.27
CA ARG A 168 29.83 -14.33 -36.47
C ARG A 168 28.60 -13.44 -36.27
N THR A 169 27.83 -13.21 -37.33
CA THR A 169 26.57 -12.46 -37.24
C THR A 169 25.56 -13.19 -36.35
N GLY A 170 25.50 -14.53 -36.42
CA GLY A 170 24.67 -15.38 -35.57
C GLY A 170 25.00 -15.26 -34.08
N VAL A 171 26.29 -15.29 -33.72
CA VAL A 171 26.75 -15.08 -32.32
C VAL A 171 26.31 -13.72 -31.80
N LEU A 172 26.56 -12.65 -32.56
CA LEU A 172 26.22 -11.29 -32.16
C LEU A 172 24.70 -11.11 -32.00
N PHE A 173 23.92 -11.69 -32.90
CA PHE A 173 22.47 -11.69 -32.82
C PHE A 173 21.96 -12.44 -31.58
N PHE A 174 22.46 -13.64 -31.31
CA PHE A 174 22.03 -14.44 -30.17
C PHE A 174 22.41 -13.80 -28.83
N MET A 175 23.60 -13.20 -28.76
CA MET A 175 24.05 -12.44 -27.59
C MET A 175 23.15 -11.22 -27.35
N SER A 176 22.79 -10.50 -28.41
CA SER A 176 21.91 -9.32 -28.32
C SER A 176 20.50 -9.69 -27.83
N ILE A 177 19.91 -10.75 -28.39
CA ILE A 177 18.58 -11.23 -27.97
C ILE A 177 18.60 -11.70 -26.51
N ASN A 178 19.61 -12.46 -26.10
CA ASN A 178 19.70 -12.96 -24.72
C ASN A 178 19.77 -11.80 -23.72
N GLN A 179 20.54 -10.76 -24.04
CA GLN A 179 20.67 -9.58 -23.21
C GLN A 179 19.36 -8.79 -23.08
N VAL A 180 18.65 -8.58 -24.20
CA VAL A 180 17.37 -7.85 -24.22
C VAL A 180 16.31 -8.60 -23.42
N MET A 181 16.13 -9.91 -23.67
CA MET A 181 15.14 -10.73 -22.96
C MET A 181 15.41 -10.77 -21.45
N SER A 182 16.67 -10.94 -21.05
CA SER A 182 17.09 -10.93 -19.64
C SER A 182 16.85 -9.58 -18.95
N ALA A 183 17.03 -8.47 -19.68
CA ALA A 183 16.77 -7.12 -19.17
C ALA A 183 15.26 -6.86 -19.00
N SER A 184 14.44 -7.17 -20.02
CA SER A 184 12.99 -6.90 -20.00
C SER A 184 12.27 -7.64 -18.87
N ILE A 185 12.57 -8.92 -18.66
CA ILE A 185 11.96 -9.72 -17.57
C ILE A 185 12.39 -9.17 -16.20
N GLY A 186 13.64 -8.73 -16.08
CA GLY A 186 14.15 -8.12 -14.85
C GLY A 186 13.46 -6.81 -14.50
N ILE A 187 13.28 -5.91 -15.48
CA ILE A 187 12.64 -4.61 -15.30
C ILE A 187 11.18 -4.77 -14.85
N LEU A 188 10.41 -5.64 -15.50
CA LEU A 188 9.02 -5.88 -15.12
C LEU A 188 8.88 -6.31 -13.66
N SER A 189 9.74 -7.25 -13.24
CA SER A 189 9.73 -7.77 -11.87
C SER A 189 10.05 -6.70 -10.83
N ILE A 190 11.05 -5.85 -11.09
CA ILE A 190 11.44 -4.76 -10.21
C ILE A 190 10.36 -3.68 -10.16
N PHE A 191 9.84 -3.28 -11.32
CA PHE A 191 8.81 -2.25 -11.44
C PHE A 191 7.54 -2.62 -10.66
N PHE A 192 7.06 -3.86 -10.76
CA PHE A 192 5.88 -4.28 -10.01
C PHE A 192 6.08 -4.22 -8.49
N ALA A 193 7.30 -4.52 -8.01
CA ALA A 193 7.63 -4.42 -6.60
C ALA A 193 7.73 -2.95 -6.13
N GLU A 194 8.38 -2.09 -6.91
CA GLU A 194 8.63 -0.69 -6.54
C GLU A 194 7.42 0.23 -6.76
N LYS A 195 6.51 -0.11 -7.69
CA LYS A 195 5.31 0.68 -7.98
C LYS A 195 4.47 0.97 -6.72
N LEU A 196 4.32 -0.02 -5.83
CA LEU A 196 3.56 0.15 -4.60
C LEU A 196 4.21 1.15 -3.64
N VAL A 197 5.55 1.11 -3.55
CA VAL A 197 6.32 2.06 -2.74
C VAL A 197 6.20 3.46 -3.32
N PHE A 198 6.34 3.60 -4.63
CA PHE A 198 6.19 4.89 -5.32
C PHE A 198 4.81 5.51 -5.11
N MET A 199 3.71 4.76 -5.25
CA MET A 199 2.36 5.28 -5.02
C MET A 199 2.17 5.79 -3.59
N ARG A 200 2.79 5.11 -2.61
CA ARG A 200 2.75 5.52 -1.21
C ARG A 200 3.56 6.80 -0.96
N GLU A 201 4.77 6.89 -1.51
CA GLU A 201 5.65 8.05 -1.35
C GLU A 201 5.07 9.28 -2.05
N SER A 202 4.52 9.11 -3.26
CA SER A 202 3.86 10.16 -4.02
C SER A 202 2.62 10.71 -3.30
N ALA A 203 1.82 9.84 -2.66
CA ALA A 203 0.68 10.25 -1.84
C ALA A 203 1.10 11.02 -0.57
N SER A 204 2.32 10.81 -0.09
CA SER A 204 2.89 11.55 1.05
C SER A 204 3.61 12.85 0.66
N GLY A 205 3.64 13.21 -0.63
CA GLY A 205 4.29 14.42 -1.12
C GLY A 205 5.82 14.33 -1.26
N MET A 206 6.35 13.10 -1.40
CA MET A 206 7.74 12.83 -1.78
C MET A 206 7.87 12.36 -3.23
#